data_AF-A0A7L4QER3-F1
#
_entry.id   AF-A0A7L4QER3-F1
#
_cell.length_a   1.000
_cell.length_b   1.000
_cell.length_c   1.000
_cell.angle_alpha   90.00
_cell.angle_beta   90.00
_cell.angle_gamma   90.00
#
_symmetry.space_group_name_H-M   'P 1'
#
loop_
_entity.id
_entity.type
_entity.pdbx_description
1 polymer ?
#
loop_
_entity_poly.entity_id
_entity_poly.type
_entity_poly.pdbx_seq_one_letter_code
_entity_poly.pdbx_strand_id
1 'polypeptide(L)'
;LNLASKILASPMWVDIDRMEEKKREVLKALRMTYAGALLTGPFSVILGFENGIMGLGDRLKLRPLLVGKNENTVYMSSEESAIRKICPDLDSVYRPKGGEPAIALLDGNYV
;
A
#
# COMPACT_ATOMS: atom_id res chain seq x y z
N LEU A 1 -3.75 9.93 -1.57
CA LEU A 1 -3.69 8.48 -1.23
C LEU A 1 -2.61 8.14 -0.22
N ASN A 2 -1.36 8.61 -0.37
CA ASN A 2 -0.29 8.33 0.58
C ASN A 2 -0.58 8.71 2.05
N LEU A 3 -1.18 9.87 2.33
CA LEU A 3 -1.55 10.22 3.71
C LEU A 3 -2.75 9.40 4.22
N ALA A 4 -3.72 9.12 3.34
CA ALA A 4 -4.89 8.31 3.68
C ALA A 4 -4.48 6.87 4.04
N SER A 5 -3.53 6.27 3.33
CA SER A 5 -3.01 4.94 3.69
C SER A 5 -2.30 4.96 5.06
N LYS A 6 -1.64 6.06 5.43
CA LYS A 6 -1.05 6.23 6.77
C LYS A 6 -2.08 6.47 7.87
N ILE A 7 -3.32 6.80 7.55
CA ILE A 7 -4.43 6.77 8.49
C ILE A 7 -4.94 5.33 8.65
N LEU A 8 -5.28 4.68 7.53
CA LEU A 8 -5.89 3.34 7.51
C LEU A 8 -4.95 2.23 8.01
N ALA A 9 -3.66 2.33 7.68
CA ALA A 9 -2.61 1.38 8.02
C ALA A 9 -1.44 2.09 8.75
N SER A 10 -1.79 2.91 9.75
CA SER A 10 -0.84 3.75 10.48
C SER A 10 0.28 2.93 11.19
N PRO A 11 1.56 3.33 11.08
CA PRO A 11 2.67 2.66 11.78
C PRO A 11 2.47 2.59 13.31
N MET A 12 3.22 1.72 13.99
CA MET A 12 3.13 1.65 15.46
C MET A 12 3.68 2.93 16.08
N TRP A 13 3.21 3.27 17.29
CA TRP A 13 3.70 4.43 18.04
C TRP A 13 5.23 4.44 18.18
N VAL A 14 5.81 3.29 18.51
CA VAL A 14 7.27 3.11 18.61
C VAL A 14 8.02 3.37 17.30
N ASP A 15 7.40 3.07 16.16
CA ASP A 15 7.98 3.33 14.85
C ASP A 15 7.91 4.83 14.54
N ILE A 16 6.77 5.46 14.86
CA ILE A 16 6.55 6.90 14.68
C ILE A 16 7.55 7.70 15.54
N ASP A 17 7.75 7.32 16.79
CA ASP A 17 8.67 7.98 17.72
C ASP A 17 10.13 7.94 17.25
N ARG A 18 10.50 6.97 16.40
CA ARG A 18 11.86 6.87 15.83
C ARG A 18 12.04 7.64 14.52
N MET A 19 10.98 8.22 13.96
CA MET A 19 11.06 8.99 12.72
C MET A 19 11.62 10.40 12.97
N GLU A 20 12.07 11.05 11.91
CA GLU A 20 12.45 12.46 11.92
C GLU A 20 11.28 13.35 12.38
N GLU A 21 11.61 14.45 13.06
CA GLU A 21 10.66 15.30 13.79
C GLU A 21 9.44 15.69 12.96
N LYS A 22 9.66 16.23 11.76
CA LYS A 22 8.56 16.66 10.89
C LYS A 22 7.62 15.51 10.51
N LYS A 23 8.16 14.32 10.24
CA LYS A 23 7.38 13.14 9.86
C LYS A 23 6.65 12.54 11.06
N ARG A 24 7.32 12.52 12.22
CA ARG A 24 6.76 12.10 13.50
C ARG A 24 5.53 12.92 13.85
N GLU A 25 5.65 14.25 13.84
CA GLU A 25 4.55 15.17 14.17
C GLU A 25 3.32 14.96 13.27
N VAL A 26 3.55 14.87 11.95
CA VAL A 26 2.45 14.62 10.99
C VAL A 26 1.77 13.28 11.27
N LEU A 27 2.53 12.19 11.47
CA LEU A 27 1.93 10.86 11.69
C LEU A 27 1.25 10.75 13.06
N LYS A 28 1.76 11.41 14.10
CA LYS A 28 1.09 11.51 15.40
C LYS A 28 -0.24 12.22 15.27
N ALA A 29 -0.25 13.40 14.64
CA ALA A 29 -1.48 14.16 14.41
C ALA A 29 -2.52 13.33 13.64
N LEU A 30 -2.13 12.71 12.51
CA LEU A 30 -3.04 11.87 11.74
C LEU A 30 -3.59 10.68 12.54
N ARG A 31 -2.73 9.97 13.28
CA ARG A 31 -3.12 8.79 14.06
C ARG A 31 -4.04 9.14 15.22
N MET A 32 -3.86 10.31 15.84
CA MET A 32 -4.74 10.81 16.90
C MET A 32 -6.08 11.30 16.36
N THR A 33 -6.06 12.16 15.34
CA THR A 33 -7.26 12.76 14.76
C THR A 33 -8.17 11.73 14.10
N TYR A 34 -7.60 10.75 13.41
CA TYR A 34 -8.34 9.73 12.67
C TYR A 34 -8.23 8.33 13.30
N ALA A 35 -8.08 8.26 14.63
CA ALA A 35 -7.90 6.99 15.35
C ALA A 35 -8.99 5.95 15.02
N GLY A 36 -10.24 6.39 14.84
CA GLY A 36 -11.37 5.53 14.49
C GLY A 36 -11.35 4.97 13.06
N ALA A 37 -10.52 5.51 12.16
CA ALA A 37 -10.37 5.02 10.80
C ALA A 37 -9.26 3.96 10.65
N LEU A 38 -8.53 3.65 11.73
CA LEU A 38 -7.49 2.64 11.71
C LEU A 38 -8.09 1.25 11.48
N LEU A 39 -7.71 0.60 10.38
CA LEU A 39 -8.13 -0.76 10.10
C LEU A 39 -7.35 -1.74 10.98
N THR A 40 -8.06 -2.54 11.76
CA THR A 40 -7.49 -3.54 12.66
C THR A 40 -7.63 -4.95 12.10
N GLY A 41 -6.61 -5.78 12.31
CA GLY A 41 -6.55 -7.16 11.84
C GLY A 41 -5.86 -7.31 10.47
N PRO A 42 -5.63 -8.55 10.02
CA PRO A 42 -5.00 -8.84 8.74
C PRO A 42 -5.89 -8.39 7.56
N PHE A 43 -5.35 -7.59 6.65
CA PHE A 43 -6.05 -7.23 5.42
C PHE A 43 -5.08 -6.98 4.26
N SER A 44 -5.57 -7.23 3.05
CA SER A 44 -4.96 -6.84 1.79
C SER A 44 -6.12 -6.48 0.87
N VAL A 45 -6.20 -5.22 0.47
CA VAL A 45 -7.32 -4.69 -0.32
C VAL A 45 -6.80 -4.03 -1.58
N ILE A 46 -7.56 -4.17 -2.66
CA ILE A 46 -7.38 -3.44 -3.90
C ILE A 46 -8.62 -2.58 -4.09
N LEU A 47 -8.44 -1.28 -4.31
CA LEU A 47 -9.53 -0.34 -4.52
C LEU A 47 -9.30 0.50 -5.77
N GLY A 48 -10.38 0.73 -6.53
CA GLY A 48 -10.39 1.65 -7.66
C GLY A 48 -10.84 3.04 -7.25
N PHE A 49 -10.30 4.05 -7.93
CA PHE A 49 -10.71 5.44 -7.85
C PHE A 49 -10.63 6.06 -9.25
N GLU A 50 -11.15 7.28 -9.42
CA GLU A 50 -11.26 7.95 -10.72
C GLU A 50 -9.96 7.93 -11.54
N ASN A 51 -8.81 8.10 -10.88
CA ASN A 51 -7.51 8.23 -11.54
C ASN A 51 -6.66 6.95 -11.50
N GLY A 52 -7.18 5.81 -11.01
CA GLY A 52 -6.39 4.57 -10.96
C GLY A 52 -6.83 3.55 -9.93
N ILE A 53 -5.88 2.70 -9.52
CA ILE A 53 -6.08 1.67 -8.50
C ILE A 53 -5.01 1.77 -7.40
N MET A 54 -5.38 1.36 -6.19
CA MET A 54 -4.47 1.26 -5.06
C MET A 54 -4.59 -0.10 -4.38
N GLY A 55 -3.44 -0.76 -4.19
CA GLY A 55 -3.29 -1.90 -3.29
C GLY A 55 -2.82 -1.42 -1.91
N LEU A 56 -3.40 -1.93 -0.84
CA LEU A 56 -2.97 -1.64 0.53
C LEU A 56 -3.03 -2.89 1.40
N GLY A 57 -1.88 -3.22 2.00
CA GLY A 57 -1.77 -4.26 3.03
C GLY A 57 -1.83 -3.67 4.43
N ASP A 58 -2.21 -4.51 5.40
CA ASP A 58 -2.12 -4.17 6.82
C ASP A 58 -0.68 -3.84 7.24
N ARG A 59 -0.55 -3.05 8.30
CA ARG A 59 0.75 -2.57 8.79
C ARG A 59 1.70 -3.66 9.31
N LEU A 60 1.19 -4.85 9.61
CA LEU A 60 1.98 -6.00 10.05
C LEU A 60 2.28 -6.96 8.90
N LYS A 61 1.75 -6.70 7.69
CA LYS A 61 1.90 -7.51 6.48
C LYS A 61 1.50 -8.98 6.72
N LEU A 62 0.34 -9.18 7.36
CA LEU A 62 -0.19 -10.49 7.69
C LEU A 62 -0.93 -11.15 6.52
N ARG A 63 -1.30 -10.36 5.51
CA ARG A 63 -1.81 -10.85 4.22
C ARG A 63 -0.83 -10.51 3.10
N PRO A 64 -0.62 -11.42 2.13
CA PRO A 64 0.24 -11.12 1.01
C PRO A 64 -0.40 -10.08 0.08
N LEU A 65 0.45 -9.21 -0.46
CA LEU A 65 0.16 -8.31 -1.55
C LEU A 65 1.42 -8.27 -2.41
N LEU A 66 1.25 -8.51 -3.69
CA LEU A 66 2.30 -8.54 -4.69
C LEU A 66 1.87 -7.69 -5.87
N VAL A 67 2.84 -6.94 -6.38
CA VAL A 67 2.65 -6.08 -7.54
C VAL A 67 3.60 -6.53 -8.63
N GLY A 68 3.06 -6.78 -9.81
CA GLY A 68 3.82 -7.05 -11.03
C GLY A 68 3.65 -5.90 -12.01
N LYS A 69 4.67 -5.61 -12.81
CA LYS A 69 4.62 -4.66 -13.91
C LYS A 69 5.10 -5.30 -15.20
N ASN A 70 4.39 -5.05 -16.28
CA ASN A 70 4.84 -5.28 -17.65
C ASN A 70 4.40 -4.06 -18.48
N GLU A 71 5.37 -3.35 -19.06
CA GLU A 71 5.18 -2.13 -19.84
C GLU A 71 4.31 -1.10 -19.09
N ASN A 72 3.12 -0.82 -19.61
CA ASN A 72 2.15 0.13 -19.05
C ASN A 72 1.06 -0.56 -18.20
N THR A 73 1.19 -1.86 -17.94
CA THR A 73 0.23 -2.64 -17.17
C THR A 73 0.78 -2.97 -15.79
N VAL A 74 -0.02 -2.67 -14.76
CA VAL A 74 0.26 -3.04 -13.38
C VAL A 74 -0.73 -4.10 -12.93
N TYR A 75 -0.22 -5.16 -12.33
CA TYR A 75 -0.97 -6.27 -11.78
C TYR A 75 -0.82 -6.28 -10.26
N MET A 76 -1.91 -6.56 -9.54
CA MET A 76 -1.88 -6.73 -8.09
C MET A 76 -2.57 -8.04 -7.72
N SER A 77 -1.94 -8.84 -6.88
CA SER A 77 -2.47 -10.14 -6.46
C SER A 77 -1.91 -10.56 -5.10
N SER A 78 -2.57 -11.53 -4.47
CA SER A 78 -2.04 -12.25 -3.30
C SER A 78 -0.84 -13.14 -3.66
N GLU A 79 -0.72 -13.57 -4.92
CA GLU A 79 0.31 -14.48 -5.39
C GLU A 79 0.86 -14.10 -6.76
N GLU A 80 2.16 -14.36 -6.97
CA GLU A 80 2.83 -14.14 -8.25
C GLU A 80 2.33 -15.10 -9.34
N SER A 81 1.97 -16.33 -8.96
CA SER A 81 1.44 -17.38 -9.85
C SER A 81 0.22 -16.90 -10.65
N ALA A 82 -0.71 -16.21 -9.99
CA ALA A 82 -1.91 -15.65 -10.60
C ALA A 82 -1.57 -14.58 -11.65
N ILE A 83 -0.58 -13.74 -11.37
CA ILE A 83 -0.12 -12.72 -12.33
C ILE A 83 0.56 -13.40 -13.52
N ARG A 84 1.48 -14.34 -13.25
CA ARG A 84 2.22 -15.06 -14.30
C ARG A 84 1.34 -15.91 -15.19
N LYS A 85 0.17 -16.33 -14.71
CA LYS A 85 -0.83 -17.02 -15.54
C LYS A 85 -1.38 -16.11 -16.64
N ILE A 86 -1.43 -14.80 -16.41
CA ILE A 86 -1.94 -13.80 -17.35
C ILE A 86 -0.79 -13.15 -18.13
N CYS A 87 0.31 -12.82 -17.45
CA CYS A 87 1.50 -12.16 -17.99
C CYS A 87 2.76 -12.91 -17.52
N PRO A 88 3.26 -13.88 -18.30
CA PRO A 88 4.43 -14.68 -17.92
C PRO A 88 5.71 -13.84 -17.79
N ASP A 89 5.88 -12.86 -18.68
CA ASP A 89 7.07 -12.03 -18.82
C ASP A 89 6.87 -10.67 -18.12
N LEU A 90 7.07 -10.63 -16.81
CA LEU A 90 7.01 -9.39 -16.02
C LEU A 90 8.37 -8.68 -16.04
N ASP A 91 8.36 -7.36 -16.23
CA ASP A 91 9.55 -6.51 -16.13
C ASP A 91 10.06 -6.43 -14.69
N SER A 92 9.12 -6.37 -13.74
CA SER A 92 9.43 -6.31 -12.32
C SER A 92 8.33 -6.89 -11.47
N VAL A 93 8.75 -7.40 -10.31
CA VAL A 93 7.87 -7.89 -9.24
C VAL A 93 8.36 -7.29 -7.94
N TYR A 94 7.45 -6.70 -7.17
CA TYR A 94 7.78 -6.24 -5.82
C TYR A 94 6.64 -6.48 -4.85
N ARG A 95 6.98 -6.46 -3.55
CA ARG A 95 6.07 -6.82 -2.45
C ARG A 95 5.97 -5.63 -1.49
N PRO A 96 4.92 -4.78 -1.58
CA PRO A 96 4.75 -3.63 -0.69
C PRO A 96 4.93 -4.00 0.78
N LYS A 97 5.65 -3.20 1.56
CA LYS A 97 5.80 -3.37 3.01
C LYS A 97 4.45 -3.18 3.72
N GLY A 98 4.37 -3.57 4.99
CA GLY A 98 3.15 -3.38 5.76
C GLY A 98 2.73 -1.90 5.79
N GLY A 99 1.48 -1.62 5.43
CA GLY A 99 0.95 -0.25 5.35
C GLY A 99 1.62 0.65 4.29
N GLU A 100 2.37 0.06 3.35
CA GLU A 100 2.85 0.73 2.15
C GLU A 100 1.79 0.59 1.05
N PRO A 101 1.24 1.69 0.53
CA PRO A 101 0.33 1.64 -0.60
C PRO A 101 1.11 1.33 -1.89
N ALA A 102 0.52 0.55 -2.79
CA ALA A 102 0.94 0.44 -4.18
C ALA A 102 -0.07 1.20 -5.05
N ILE A 103 0.34 2.20 -5.82
CA ILE A 103 -0.58 3.06 -6.57
C ILE A 103 -0.24 3.00 -8.06
N ALA A 104 -1.22 2.62 -8.88
CA ALA A 104 -1.12 2.67 -10.33
C ALA A 104 -2.13 3.69 -10.87
N LEU A 105 -1.64 4.69 -11.61
CA LEU A 105 -2.46 5.74 -12.20
C LEU A 105 -2.76 5.46 -13.68
N LEU A 106 -3.91 5.92 -14.15
CA LEU A 106 -4.35 5.73 -15.54
C LEU A 106 -3.47 6.48 -16.56
N ASP A 107 -2.75 7.51 -16.14
CA ASP A 107 -1.82 8.30 -16.96
C ASP A 107 -0.45 7.62 -17.15
N GLY A 108 -0.31 6.35 -16.72
CA GLY A 108 0.92 5.57 -16.84
C GLY A 108 1.94 5.82 -15.74
N ASN A 109 1.65 6.70 -14.77
CA ASN A 109 2.53 6.93 -13.62
C ASN A 109 2.35 5.86 -12.55
N TYR A 110 3.48 5.34 -12.06
CA TYR A 110 3.55 4.38 -10.97
C TYR A 110 4.20 5.02 -9.75
N VAL A 111 3.57 4.94 -8.57
CA VAL A 111 4.10 5.50 -7.31
C VAL A 111 4.15 4.44 -6.22
#